data_AF-A0A8H7L0V7-F1
#
_entry.id   AF-A0A8H7L0V7-F1
#
_cell.length_a   1.000
_cell.length_b   1.000
_cell.length_c   1.000
_cell.angle_alpha   90.00
_cell.angle_beta   90.00
_cell.angle_gamma   90.00
#
_symmetry.space_group_name_H-M   'P 1'
#
loop_
_entity.id
_entity.type
_entity.pdbx_description
1 polymer ?
#
loop_
_entity_poly.entity_id
_entity_poly.type
_entity_poly.pdbx_seq_one_letter_code
_entity_poly.pdbx_strand_id
1 'polypeptide(L)'
;MGQFEEKSFVKDLATTLTVVYGGETMTCEHLTDQNSLYTTHLGQWIAPLLGLTPSFMVSGVVPALYASVQALVEILPTVPAPSLGLELPLAVLDGFTRAYLLCNLIPPAITTHTSPVLAASPWTLLLTSLITANGGFFLTNMFSFLHPTPLTLTTPAELQPYGWTTTDLWCAPLITGIFALLTHAQPFWADLHVTIIGLLGGYLGDNESKLGLTAAPVDPETARAVCAIILVGMFTTRTFKNFAGPLVFGAPAEKVGAGSKTVASYPSPSGKQLTASTRCKMYFLFGYQ
;
A
#
# COMPACT_ATOMS: atom_id res chain seq x y z
N MET A 1 -31.64 -13.68 17.94
CA MET A 1 -30.33 -14.05 18.53
C MET A 1 -29.46 -14.56 17.41
N GLY A 2 -28.49 -13.77 16.93
CA GLY A 2 -27.54 -14.24 15.93
C GLY A 2 -26.60 -15.25 16.58
N GLN A 3 -26.51 -16.46 16.02
CA GLN A 3 -25.46 -17.41 16.41
C GLN A 3 -24.11 -16.73 16.15
N PHE A 4 -23.23 -16.74 17.14
CA PHE A 4 -21.85 -16.29 16.95
C PHE A 4 -21.18 -17.31 16.03
N GLU A 5 -20.81 -16.89 14.82
CA GLU A 5 -20.05 -17.71 13.87
C GLU A 5 -18.75 -18.15 14.53
N GLU A 6 -18.45 -19.45 14.43
CA GLU A 6 -17.22 -20.02 14.96
C GLU A 6 -16.04 -19.50 14.14
N LYS A 7 -14.94 -19.16 14.80
CA LYS A 7 -13.76 -18.63 14.14
C LYS A 7 -13.19 -19.70 13.20
N SER A 8 -12.98 -19.36 11.92
CA SER A 8 -12.46 -20.28 10.90
C SER A 8 -11.04 -19.90 10.49
N PHE A 9 -10.08 -20.77 10.78
CA PHE A 9 -8.68 -20.61 10.34
C PHE A 9 -8.56 -20.42 8.83
N VAL A 10 -9.33 -21.18 8.05
CA VAL A 10 -9.28 -21.13 6.58
C VAL A 10 -9.71 -19.76 6.07
N LYS A 11 -10.68 -19.11 6.73
CA LYS A 11 -11.15 -17.77 6.38
C LYS A 11 -10.09 -16.71 6.68
N ASP A 12 -9.46 -16.77 7.85
CA ASP A 12 -8.41 -15.83 8.24
C ASP A 12 -7.16 -16.01 7.38
N LEU A 13 -6.81 -17.27 7.04
CA LEU A 13 -5.73 -17.60 6.12
C LEU A 13 -6.01 -17.09 4.70
N ALA A 14 -7.20 -17.36 4.16
CA ALA A 14 -7.60 -16.88 2.83
C ALA A 14 -7.56 -15.35 2.76
N THR A 15 -8.01 -14.67 3.82
CA THR A 15 -7.94 -13.21 3.93
C THR A 15 -6.48 -12.74 3.92
N THR A 16 -5.61 -13.36 4.70
CA THR A 16 -4.17 -13.04 4.75
C THR A 16 -3.52 -13.19 3.37
N LEU A 17 -3.73 -14.33 2.70
CA LEU A 17 -3.18 -14.60 1.38
C LEU A 17 -3.76 -13.65 0.32
N THR A 18 -5.03 -13.28 0.43
CA THR A 18 -5.66 -12.29 -0.46
C THR A 18 -5.04 -10.91 -0.28
N VAL A 19 -4.74 -10.49 0.95
CA VAL A 19 -4.05 -9.21 1.18
C VAL A 19 -2.64 -9.24 0.57
N VAL A 20 -1.89 -10.31 0.80
CA VAL A 20 -0.49 -10.41 0.36
C VAL A 20 -0.39 -10.54 -1.16
N TYR A 21 -1.19 -11.41 -1.76
CA TYR A 21 -1.08 -11.75 -3.18
C TYR A 21 -2.14 -11.10 -4.06
N GLY A 22 -3.09 -10.37 -3.48
CA GLY A 22 -4.21 -9.82 -4.23
C GLY A 22 -3.77 -8.91 -5.38
N GLY A 23 -2.75 -8.09 -5.16
CA GLY A 23 -2.17 -7.26 -6.22
C GLY A 23 -1.53 -8.07 -7.35
N GLU A 24 -0.80 -9.13 -7.04
CA GLU A 24 -0.23 -10.04 -8.05
C GLU A 24 -1.34 -10.77 -8.81
N THR A 25 -2.42 -11.22 -8.14
CA THR A 25 -3.52 -11.89 -8.82
C THR A 25 -4.24 -11.01 -9.82
N MET A 26 -4.29 -9.70 -9.59
CA MET A 26 -4.90 -8.74 -10.53
C MET A 26 -4.00 -8.44 -11.72
N THR A 27 -2.69 -8.60 -11.59
CA THR A 27 -1.72 -8.32 -12.66
C THR A 27 -1.35 -9.56 -13.49
N CYS A 28 -1.67 -10.77 -13.02
CA CYS A 28 -1.20 -12.04 -13.58
C CYS A 28 -2.21 -12.82 -14.42
N GLU A 29 -1.89 -13.13 -15.69
CA GLU A 29 -2.80 -13.89 -16.58
C GLU A 29 -2.47 -15.37 -16.57
N HIS A 30 -3.52 -16.17 -16.48
CA HIS A 30 -3.45 -17.58 -16.79
C HIS A 30 -3.34 -17.73 -18.31
N LEU A 31 -2.16 -18.11 -18.79
CA LEU A 31 -1.90 -18.49 -20.17
C LEU A 31 -2.89 -19.57 -20.63
N THR A 32 -4.02 -19.14 -21.18
CA THR A 32 -4.80 -19.96 -22.09
C THR A 32 -4.17 -19.79 -23.46
N ASP A 33 -3.29 -20.74 -23.77
CA ASP A 33 -2.75 -21.09 -25.09
C ASP A 33 -2.97 -20.07 -26.23
N GLN A 34 -1.91 -19.35 -26.61
CA GLN A 34 -1.90 -18.33 -27.67
C GLN A 34 -2.22 -18.86 -29.09
N ASN A 35 -2.58 -20.13 -29.26
CA ASN A 35 -2.86 -20.73 -30.56
C ASN A 35 -4.33 -20.68 -31.00
N SER A 36 -5.24 -20.10 -30.21
CA SER A 36 -6.65 -19.97 -30.61
C SER A 36 -6.95 -18.60 -31.21
N LEU A 37 -6.80 -18.50 -32.54
CA LEU A 37 -6.97 -17.30 -33.36
C LEU A 37 -8.42 -16.74 -33.44
N TYR A 38 -9.35 -17.24 -32.63
CA TYR A 38 -10.77 -16.89 -32.72
C TYR A 38 -11.43 -16.82 -31.32
N THR A 39 -11.09 -15.80 -30.53
CA THR A 39 -11.97 -15.39 -29.42
C THR A 39 -12.15 -13.88 -29.47
N THR A 40 -13.17 -13.49 -30.22
CA THR A 40 -13.65 -12.13 -30.44
C THR A 40 -14.29 -11.52 -29.18
N HIS A 41 -13.89 -10.27 -28.90
CA HIS A 41 -14.71 -9.12 -28.49
C HIS A 41 -15.88 -9.35 -27.52
N LEU A 42 -15.77 -8.68 -26.35
CA LEU A 42 -16.79 -8.35 -25.32
C LEU A 42 -16.73 -9.11 -23.99
N GLY A 43 -15.82 -10.07 -23.81
CA GLY A 43 -15.61 -10.78 -22.54
C GLY A 43 -14.31 -10.45 -21.78
N GLN A 44 -13.47 -9.55 -22.30
CA GLN A 44 -12.15 -9.20 -21.73
C GLN A 44 -12.27 -8.03 -20.72
N TRP A 45 -13.22 -8.12 -19.79
CA TRP A 45 -13.33 -7.12 -18.73
C TRP A 45 -12.44 -7.56 -17.57
N ILE A 46 -11.31 -6.87 -17.45
CA ILE A 46 -10.25 -7.03 -16.43
C ILE A 46 -9.34 -8.24 -16.70
N ALA A 47 -8.81 -8.29 -17.93
CA ALA A 47 -7.68 -9.16 -18.26
C ALA A 47 -6.52 -8.87 -17.29
N PRO A 48 -5.84 -9.90 -16.81
CA PRO A 48 -4.76 -9.70 -15.86
C PRO A 48 -3.61 -8.98 -16.55
N LEU A 49 -3.36 -7.75 -16.11
CA LEU A 49 -2.88 -6.66 -16.97
C LEU A 49 -1.55 -6.89 -17.69
N LEU A 50 -0.73 -7.86 -17.26
CA LEU A 50 0.64 -8.06 -17.75
C LEU A 50 0.96 -9.48 -18.19
N GLY A 51 0.03 -10.44 -18.07
CA GLY A 51 0.30 -11.80 -18.51
C GLY A 51 1.38 -12.55 -17.70
N LEU A 52 1.73 -12.06 -16.51
CA LEU A 52 2.74 -12.69 -15.65
C LEU A 52 2.13 -13.85 -14.86
N THR A 53 2.93 -14.85 -14.49
CA THR A 53 2.48 -15.91 -13.56
C THR A 53 2.67 -15.43 -12.12
N PRO A 54 1.67 -15.58 -11.23
CA PRO A 54 1.82 -15.14 -9.84
C PRO A 54 2.93 -15.90 -9.13
N SER A 55 3.67 -15.22 -8.25
CA SER A 55 4.84 -15.81 -7.59
C SER A 55 4.48 -17.03 -6.72
N PHE A 56 3.30 -17.02 -6.09
CA PHE A 56 2.80 -18.10 -5.27
C PHE A 56 2.46 -19.39 -6.05
N MET A 57 2.23 -19.29 -7.36
CA MET A 57 2.02 -20.47 -8.22
C MET A 57 3.35 -21.14 -8.57
N VAL A 58 4.44 -20.37 -8.62
CA VAL A 58 5.79 -20.85 -8.90
C VAL A 58 6.46 -21.40 -7.64
N SER A 59 6.26 -20.73 -6.50
CA SER A 59 6.85 -21.11 -5.22
C SER A 59 5.83 -21.07 -4.08
N GLY A 60 5.57 -22.23 -3.50
CA GLY A 60 4.73 -22.37 -2.30
C GLY A 60 5.41 -21.97 -0.99
N VAL A 61 6.69 -21.60 -1.01
CA VAL A 61 7.47 -21.30 0.21
C VAL A 61 6.91 -20.07 0.93
N VAL A 62 6.69 -18.97 0.21
CA VAL A 62 6.19 -17.72 0.80
C VAL A 62 4.73 -17.86 1.27
N PRO A 63 3.80 -18.48 0.51
CA PRO A 63 2.46 -18.80 1.02
C PRO A 63 2.49 -19.69 2.26
N ALA A 64 3.35 -20.71 2.30
CA ALA A 64 3.50 -21.58 3.46
C ALA A 64 4.03 -20.82 4.68
N LEU A 65 4.96 -19.88 4.48
CA LEU A 65 5.44 -18.99 5.54
C LEU A 65 4.30 -18.16 6.11
N TYR A 66 3.51 -17.46 5.27
CA TYR A 66 2.35 -16.69 5.73
C TYR A 66 1.31 -17.59 6.44
N ALA A 67 1.07 -18.79 5.93
CA ALA A 67 0.17 -19.75 6.58
C ALA A 67 0.66 -20.18 7.97
N SER A 68 1.96 -20.40 8.10
CA SER A 68 2.57 -20.76 9.39
C SER A 68 2.50 -19.62 10.41
N VAL A 69 2.77 -18.38 9.98
CA VAL A 69 2.65 -17.20 10.85
C VAL A 69 1.19 -17.01 11.26
N GLN A 70 0.25 -17.17 10.33
CA GLN A 70 -1.18 -17.09 10.64
C GLN A 70 -1.60 -18.15 11.67
N ALA A 71 -1.15 -19.39 11.50
CA ALA A 71 -1.43 -20.46 12.46
C ALA A 71 -0.85 -20.14 13.85
N LEU A 72 0.37 -19.59 13.92
CA LEU A 72 0.97 -19.15 15.19
C LEU A 72 0.14 -18.04 15.85
N VAL A 73 -0.34 -17.07 15.08
CA VAL A 73 -1.20 -15.98 15.60
C VAL A 73 -2.51 -16.53 16.17
N GLU A 74 -3.06 -17.61 15.63
CA GLU A 74 -4.26 -18.25 16.18
C GLU A 74 -4.03 -19.03 17.45
N ILE A 75 -2.83 -19.59 17.64
CA ILE A 75 -2.45 -20.31 18.87
C ILE A 75 -2.26 -19.34 20.03
N LEU A 76 -1.93 -18.07 19.76
CA LEU A 76 -1.73 -17.07 20.81
C LEU A 76 -3.06 -16.72 21.51
N PRO A 77 -3.13 -16.81 22.85
CA PRO A 77 -4.37 -16.58 23.59
C PRO A 77 -4.87 -15.14 23.47
N THR A 78 -3.95 -14.18 23.40
CA THR A 78 -4.26 -12.76 23.23
C THR A 78 -3.17 -12.05 22.43
N VAL A 79 -3.54 -11.54 21.25
CA VAL A 79 -2.73 -10.51 20.57
C VAL A 79 -2.84 -9.19 21.35
N PRO A 80 -1.72 -8.51 21.69
CA PRO A 80 -1.71 -7.18 22.30
C PRO A 80 -2.51 -6.16 21.49
N ALA A 81 -3.07 -5.15 22.17
CA ALA A 81 -3.74 -4.05 21.49
C ALA A 81 -2.71 -3.19 20.71
N PRO A 82 -3.07 -2.69 19.52
CA PRO A 82 -2.26 -1.72 18.78
C PRO A 82 -1.87 -0.54 19.68
N SER A 83 -0.59 -0.20 19.69
CA SER A 83 -0.06 0.92 20.48
C SER A 83 1.13 1.52 19.75
N LEU A 84 1.41 2.81 19.99
CA LEU A 84 2.51 3.51 19.32
C LEU A 84 3.85 2.74 19.43
N GLY A 85 4.13 2.13 20.58
CA GLY A 85 5.37 1.38 20.80
C GLY A 85 5.50 0.10 19.97
N LEU A 86 4.39 -0.52 19.56
CA LEU A 86 4.38 -1.70 18.70
C LEU A 86 4.26 -1.32 17.22
N GLU A 87 3.42 -0.34 16.91
CA GLU A 87 3.12 0.06 15.53
C GLU A 87 4.27 0.84 14.89
N LEU A 88 5.07 1.57 15.67
CA LEU A 88 6.19 2.35 15.16
C LEU A 88 7.30 1.47 14.54
N PRO A 89 7.86 0.46 15.22
CA PRO A 89 8.86 -0.42 14.61
C PRO A 89 8.27 -1.25 13.47
N LEU A 90 6.98 -1.63 13.55
CA LEU A 90 6.29 -2.32 12.46
C LEU A 90 6.16 -1.42 11.22
N ALA A 91 5.87 -0.13 11.38
CA ALA A 91 5.81 0.83 10.29
C ALA A 91 7.18 1.04 9.60
N VAL A 92 8.27 0.99 10.36
CA VAL A 92 9.63 1.01 9.80
C VAL A 92 9.87 -0.25 8.95
N LEU A 93 9.52 -1.42 9.48
CA LEU A 93 9.66 -2.71 8.76
C LEU A 93 8.78 -2.76 7.50
N ASP A 94 7.54 -2.27 7.57
CA ASP A 94 6.63 -2.11 6.43
C ASP A 94 7.25 -1.19 5.38
N GLY A 95 7.89 -0.09 5.78
CA GLY A 95 8.60 0.80 4.87
C GLY A 95 9.72 0.10 4.09
N PHE A 96 10.53 -0.73 4.75
CA PHE A 96 11.60 -1.50 4.09
C PHE A 96 11.07 -2.60 3.18
N THR A 97 10.12 -3.40 3.66
CA THR A 97 9.56 -4.51 2.89
C THR A 97 8.77 -4.01 1.68
N ARG A 98 8.04 -2.89 1.82
CA ARG A 98 7.36 -2.25 0.70
C ARG A 98 8.33 -1.59 -0.28
N ALA A 99 9.43 -0.99 0.17
CA ALA A 99 10.48 -0.50 -0.72
C ALA A 99 11.08 -1.64 -1.56
N TYR A 100 11.28 -2.82 -0.95
CA TYR A 100 11.76 -3.98 -1.69
C TYR A 100 10.80 -4.36 -2.83
N LEU A 101 9.50 -4.44 -2.54
CA LEU A 101 8.46 -4.74 -3.54
C LEU A 101 8.42 -3.68 -4.66
N LEU A 102 8.41 -2.39 -4.30
CA LEU A 102 8.25 -1.28 -5.25
C LEU A 102 9.49 -1.00 -6.10
N CYS A 103 10.69 -1.38 -5.63
CA CYS A 103 11.93 -1.10 -6.35
C CYS A 103 12.57 -2.34 -6.99
N ASN A 104 12.39 -3.55 -6.42
CA ASN A 104 13.04 -4.76 -6.92
C ASN A 104 12.11 -5.69 -7.69
N LEU A 105 10.82 -5.72 -7.35
CA LEU A 105 9.90 -6.67 -7.98
C LEU A 105 9.16 -6.03 -9.15
N ILE A 106 8.51 -4.89 -8.92
CA ILE A 106 7.66 -4.28 -9.95
C ILE A 106 8.47 -3.71 -11.13
N PRO A 107 9.54 -2.91 -10.95
CA PRO A 107 10.21 -2.29 -12.08
C PRO A 107 10.80 -3.31 -13.07
N PRO A 108 11.54 -4.36 -12.64
CA PRO A 108 12.03 -5.38 -13.56
C PRO A 108 10.90 -6.15 -14.26
N ALA A 109 9.78 -6.42 -13.57
CA ALA A 109 8.63 -7.10 -14.18
C ALA A 109 8.03 -6.33 -15.36
N ILE A 110 8.12 -4.99 -15.34
CA ILE A 110 7.67 -4.13 -16.44
C ILE A 110 8.75 -3.92 -17.49
N THR A 111 9.97 -3.56 -17.09
CA THR A 111 11.02 -3.18 -18.04
C THR A 111 11.54 -4.36 -18.86
N THR A 112 11.39 -5.59 -18.36
CA THR A 112 11.73 -6.83 -19.10
C THR A 112 10.55 -7.44 -19.84
N HIS A 113 9.40 -6.75 -19.88
CA HIS A 113 8.21 -7.23 -20.55
C HIS A 113 8.44 -7.41 -22.06
N THR A 114 7.89 -8.48 -22.65
CA THR A 114 8.07 -8.84 -24.07
C THR A 114 7.57 -7.78 -25.03
N SER A 115 6.47 -7.11 -24.68
CA SER A 115 5.93 -5.95 -25.41
C SER A 115 6.73 -4.68 -25.10
N PRO A 116 7.43 -4.08 -26.09
CA PRO A 116 8.21 -2.86 -25.87
C PRO A 116 7.34 -1.64 -25.56
N VAL A 117 6.08 -1.63 -25.99
CA VAL A 117 5.12 -0.54 -25.70
C VAL A 117 4.81 -0.49 -24.20
N LEU A 118 4.67 -1.66 -23.56
CA LEU A 118 4.43 -1.75 -22.13
C LEU A 118 5.72 -1.49 -21.34
N ALA A 119 6.83 -2.07 -21.79
CA ALA A 119 8.13 -1.92 -21.14
C ALA A 119 8.64 -0.47 -21.11
N ALA A 120 8.32 0.35 -22.13
CA ALA A 120 8.71 1.76 -22.19
C ALA A 120 7.68 2.74 -21.60
N SER A 121 6.48 2.27 -21.24
CA SER A 121 5.38 3.13 -20.80
C SER A 121 5.49 3.47 -19.30
N PRO A 122 5.64 4.76 -18.92
CA PRO A 122 5.68 5.17 -17.51
C PRO A 122 4.35 4.93 -16.79
N TRP A 123 3.23 5.06 -17.49
CA TRP A 123 1.91 4.80 -16.94
C TRP A 123 1.72 3.33 -16.59
N THR A 124 2.25 2.42 -17.41
CA THR A 124 2.21 0.97 -17.12
C THR A 124 2.94 0.69 -15.81
N LEU A 125 4.11 1.29 -15.62
CA LEU A 125 4.89 1.14 -14.38
C LEU A 125 4.13 1.66 -13.15
N LEU A 126 3.58 2.88 -13.22
CA LEU A 126 2.87 3.51 -12.11
C LEU A 126 1.53 2.83 -11.77
N LEU A 127 0.76 2.43 -12.78
CA LEU A 127 -0.50 1.72 -12.56
C LEU A 127 -0.27 0.31 -12.03
N THR A 128 0.76 -0.38 -12.53
CA THR A 128 1.13 -1.71 -12.03
C THR A 128 1.57 -1.63 -10.58
N SER A 129 2.37 -0.63 -10.19
CA SER A 129 2.77 -0.50 -8.79
C SER A 129 1.60 -0.15 -7.88
N LEU A 130 0.69 0.71 -8.33
CA LEU A 130 -0.55 1.01 -7.61
C LEU A 130 -1.39 -0.25 -7.37
N ILE A 131 -1.63 -1.06 -8.41
CA ILE A 131 -2.45 -2.27 -8.32
C ILE A 131 -1.73 -3.36 -7.54
N THR A 132 -0.45 -3.60 -7.81
CA THR A 132 0.31 -4.69 -7.17
C THR A 132 0.48 -4.44 -5.66
N ALA A 133 0.74 -3.20 -5.25
CA ALA A 133 0.94 -2.88 -3.84
C ALA A 133 -0.38 -2.74 -3.04
N ASN A 134 -1.51 -2.41 -3.69
CA ASN A 134 -2.77 -2.13 -3.01
C ASN A 134 -3.92 -3.10 -3.36
N GLY A 135 -3.73 -3.99 -4.33
CA GLY A 135 -4.79 -4.87 -4.84
C GLY A 135 -5.36 -5.80 -3.78
N GLY A 136 -4.56 -6.17 -2.79
CA GLY A 136 -5.03 -6.90 -1.61
C GLY A 136 -6.19 -6.21 -0.90
N PHE A 137 -6.11 -4.88 -0.68
CA PHE A 137 -7.17 -4.11 -0.02
C PHE A 137 -8.44 -4.02 -0.85
N PHE A 138 -8.29 -3.86 -2.17
CA PHE A 138 -9.44 -3.84 -3.07
C PHE A 138 -10.17 -5.18 -3.09
N LEU A 139 -9.42 -6.28 -3.10
CA LEU A 139 -9.99 -7.63 -3.15
C LEU A 139 -10.59 -8.07 -1.81
N THR A 140 -10.00 -7.76 -0.67
CA THR A 140 -10.59 -8.16 0.63
C THR A 140 -11.95 -7.49 0.89
N ASN A 141 -12.11 -6.23 0.49
CA ASN A 141 -13.39 -5.53 0.53
C ASN A 141 -14.40 -6.21 -0.42
N MET A 142 -13.98 -6.66 -1.60
CA MET A 142 -14.82 -7.40 -2.53
C MET A 142 -15.22 -8.78 -1.99
N PHE A 143 -14.29 -9.55 -1.42
CA PHE A 143 -14.61 -10.88 -0.89
C PHE A 143 -15.42 -10.85 0.41
N SER A 144 -15.49 -9.70 1.08
CA SER A 144 -16.43 -9.50 2.20
C SER A 144 -17.90 -9.63 1.77
N PHE A 145 -18.23 -9.57 0.48
CA PHE A 145 -19.55 -9.90 -0.07
C PHE A 145 -19.95 -11.37 0.12
N LEU A 146 -19.01 -12.28 0.39
CA LEU A 146 -19.30 -13.69 0.62
C LEU A 146 -19.59 -14.01 2.09
N HIS A 147 -19.61 -13.00 2.96
CA HIS A 147 -19.92 -13.19 4.38
C HIS A 147 -21.41 -13.54 4.57
N PRO A 148 -21.75 -14.53 5.42
CA PRO A 148 -23.15 -14.97 5.65
C PRO A 148 -24.04 -13.94 6.39
N THR A 149 -23.53 -12.74 6.64
CA THR A 149 -24.30 -11.63 7.21
C THR A 149 -25.08 -10.91 6.10
N PRO A 150 -26.21 -10.25 6.43
CA PRO A 150 -26.93 -9.45 5.44
C PRO A 150 -25.98 -8.46 4.78
N LEU A 151 -25.96 -8.48 3.43
CA LEU A 151 -25.12 -7.61 2.61
C LEU A 151 -25.44 -6.15 2.90
N THR A 152 -24.68 -5.54 3.80
CA THR A 152 -24.65 -4.09 3.95
C THR A 152 -23.63 -3.59 2.94
N LEU A 153 -24.11 -2.91 1.89
CA LEU A 153 -23.24 -2.19 0.97
C LEU A 153 -22.53 -1.07 1.75
N THR A 154 -21.35 -1.39 2.27
CA THR A 154 -20.45 -0.42 2.87
C THR A 154 -19.49 0.05 1.81
N THR A 155 -19.46 1.35 1.56
CA THR A 155 -18.45 1.96 0.68
C THR A 155 -17.07 1.63 1.26
N PRO A 156 -16.17 0.99 0.48
CA PRO A 156 -14.83 0.68 0.94
C PRO A 156 -14.11 1.97 1.35
N ALA A 157 -13.25 1.90 2.36
CA ALA A 157 -12.64 3.07 3.01
C ALA A 157 -11.92 3.99 2.01
N GLU A 158 -11.42 3.43 0.93
CA GLU A 158 -10.69 4.07 -0.16
C GLU A 158 -11.61 4.91 -1.06
N LEU A 159 -12.89 4.53 -1.17
CA LEU A 159 -13.93 5.28 -1.89
C LEU A 159 -14.75 6.21 -0.99
N GLN A 160 -14.51 6.17 0.33
CA GLN A 160 -15.08 7.16 1.24
C GLN A 160 -14.44 8.54 1.02
N PRO A 161 -15.09 9.63 1.45
CA PRO A 161 -14.52 10.97 1.34
C PRO A 161 -13.10 11.00 1.94
N TYR A 162 -12.13 11.49 1.17
CA TYR A 162 -10.70 11.51 1.49
C TYR A 162 -9.98 10.14 1.55
N GLY A 163 -10.67 9.01 1.39
CA GLY A 163 -10.04 7.69 1.29
C GLY A 163 -9.02 7.59 0.16
N TRP A 164 -9.33 8.19 -0.99
CA TRP A 164 -8.40 8.28 -2.11
C TRP A 164 -7.16 9.11 -1.77
N THR A 165 -7.18 10.00 -0.76
CA THR A 165 -6.01 10.80 -0.36
C THR A 165 -5.08 10.05 0.58
N THR A 166 -5.36 8.77 0.87
CA THR A 166 -4.55 7.98 1.79
C THR A 166 -3.14 7.80 1.26
N THR A 167 -2.18 8.03 2.16
CA THR A 167 -0.75 7.95 1.86
C THR A 167 -0.38 6.57 1.31
N ASP A 168 -1.01 5.49 1.78
CA ASP A 168 -0.77 4.12 1.33
C ASP A 168 -1.05 3.92 -0.16
N LEU A 169 -2.15 4.48 -0.65
CA LEU A 169 -2.54 4.33 -2.04
C LEU A 169 -1.50 4.98 -2.96
N TRP A 170 -1.08 6.20 -2.64
CA TRP A 170 -0.17 6.99 -3.49
C TRP A 170 1.31 6.71 -3.26
N CYS A 171 1.70 6.12 -2.12
CA CYS A 171 3.11 5.83 -1.86
C CYS A 171 3.69 4.86 -2.90
N ALA A 172 2.89 3.90 -3.40
CA ALA A 172 3.33 2.93 -4.38
C ALA A 172 3.76 3.56 -5.71
N PRO A 173 2.91 4.31 -6.43
CA PRO A 173 3.33 4.98 -7.67
C PRO A 173 4.38 6.06 -7.41
N LEU A 174 4.30 6.81 -6.31
CA LEU A 174 5.30 7.84 -5.99
C LEU A 174 6.71 7.25 -5.87
N ILE A 175 6.87 6.20 -5.06
CA ILE A 175 8.18 5.61 -4.79
C ILE A 175 8.71 4.85 -6.00
N THR A 176 7.84 4.15 -6.72
CA THR A 176 8.21 3.50 -7.98
C THR A 176 8.68 4.54 -9.01
N GLY A 177 7.99 5.68 -9.10
CA GLY A 177 8.37 6.80 -9.96
C GLY A 177 9.70 7.43 -9.55
N ILE A 178 9.94 7.66 -8.26
CA ILE A 178 11.22 8.16 -7.75
C ILE A 178 12.35 7.18 -8.08
N PHE A 179 12.14 5.88 -7.84
CA PHE A 179 13.12 4.85 -8.18
C PHE A 179 13.42 4.85 -9.69
N ALA A 180 12.40 4.91 -10.54
CA ALA A 180 12.55 4.93 -11.99
C ALA A 180 13.24 6.20 -12.50
N LEU A 181 12.94 7.35 -11.89
CA LEU A 181 13.60 8.64 -12.14
C LEU A 181 15.09 8.58 -11.82
N LEU A 182 15.44 8.04 -10.65
CA LEU A 182 16.84 7.96 -10.22
C LEU A 182 17.65 6.95 -11.04
N THR A 183 17.06 5.81 -11.40
CA THR A 183 17.77 4.71 -12.10
C THR A 183 17.66 4.75 -13.62
N HIS A 184 16.88 5.69 -14.17
CA HIS A 184 16.55 5.75 -15.61
C HIS A 184 15.92 4.46 -16.13
N ALA A 185 15.01 3.86 -15.35
CA ALA A 185 14.41 2.56 -15.66
C ALA A 185 13.69 2.53 -17.03
N GLN A 186 13.19 3.67 -17.51
CA GLN A 186 12.62 3.85 -18.85
C GLN A 186 13.09 5.19 -19.45
N PRO A 187 13.10 5.35 -20.79
CA PRO A 187 13.58 6.58 -21.45
C PRO A 187 12.90 7.86 -20.96
N PHE A 188 11.58 7.81 -20.74
CA PHE A 188 10.80 8.95 -20.21
C PHE A 188 11.38 9.48 -18.88
N TRP A 189 11.79 8.58 -17.99
CA TRP A 189 12.32 8.95 -16.67
C TRP A 189 13.72 9.57 -16.76
N ALA A 190 14.53 9.14 -17.73
CA ALA A 190 15.83 9.74 -17.99
C ALA A 190 15.69 11.21 -18.43
N ASP A 191 14.80 11.47 -19.39
CA ASP A 191 14.52 12.83 -19.90
C ASP A 191 13.94 13.73 -18.80
N LEU A 192 13.03 13.18 -17.98
CA LEU A 192 12.46 13.88 -16.84
C LEU A 192 13.53 14.23 -15.79
N HIS A 193 14.45 13.30 -15.48
CA HIS A 193 15.54 13.53 -14.51
C HIS A 193 16.46 14.67 -14.98
N VAL A 194 16.82 14.70 -16.27
CA VAL A 194 17.61 15.79 -16.87
C VAL A 194 16.85 17.12 -16.79
N THR A 195 15.55 17.12 -17.09
CA THR A 195 14.72 18.32 -17.06
C THR A 195 14.61 18.90 -15.63
N ILE A 196 14.41 18.04 -14.63
CA ILE A 196 14.33 18.44 -13.21
C ILE A 196 15.64 19.07 -12.75
N ILE A 197 16.78 18.45 -13.06
CA ILE A 197 18.11 19.00 -12.70
C ILE A 197 18.36 20.33 -13.42
N GLY A 198 17.97 20.44 -14.70
CA GLY A 198 18.03 21.70 -15.44
C GLY A 198 17.23 22.81 -14.77
N LEU A 199 16.00 22.51 -14.33
CA LEU A 199 15.11 23.47 -13.67
C LEU A 199 15.60 23.89 -12.28
N LEU A 200 16.19 22.97 -11.51
CA LEU A 200 16.73 23.23 -10.16
C LEU A 200 18.00 24.10 -10.15
N GLY A 201 18.39 24.66 -11.30
CA GLY A 201 19.57 25.51 -11.42
C GLY A 201 20.85 24.74 -11.74
N GLY A 202 20.75 23.49 -12.21
CA GLY A 202 21.88 22.76 -12.81
C GLY A 202 22.43 23.42 -14.07
N TYR A 203 21.75 24.44 -14.59
CA TYR A 203 22.27 25.36 -15.61
C TYR A 203 23.12 26.47 -14.98
N LEU A 204 24.27 26.09 -14.38
CA LEU A 204 25.32 27.05 -14.09
C LEU A 204 26.11 27.33 -15.37
N GLY A 205 25.68 28.38 -16.08
CA GLY A 205 26.57 29.34 -16.72
C GLY A 205 27.35 28.91 -17.97
N ASP A 206 27.05 29.60 -19.06
CA ASP A 206 27.81 29.67 -20.30
C ASP A 206 29.34 29.72 -20.10
N ASN A 207 30.03 28.85 -20.86
CA ASN A 207 31.34 29.04 -21.54
C ASN A 207 32.38 27.92 -21.42
N GLU A 208 32.13 26.84 -20.68
CA GLU A 208 32.84 25.56 -20.91
C GLU A 208 31.92 24.40 -20.57
N SER A 209 31.23 23.88 -21.58
CA SER A 209 30.50 22.61 -21.59
C SER A 209 31.44 21.40 -21.44
N LYS A 210 32.30 21.39 -20.41
CA LYS A 210 33.12 20.24 -19.98
C LYS A 210 32.49 19.45 -18.83
N LEU A 211 31.36 19.89 -18.31
CA LEU A 211 30.52 19.09 -17.43
C LEU A 211 29.20 18.84 -18.15
N GLY A 212 29.26 17.95 -19.15
CA GLY A 212 28.10 17.22 -19.64
C GLY A 212 27.55 16.32 -18.53
N LEU A 213 27.01 16.93 -17.45
CA LEU A 213 26.14 16.27 -16.49
C LEU A 213 24.82 15.95 -17.19
N THR A 214 24.87 15.06 -18.18
CA THR A 214 23.76 14.11 -18.34
C THR A 214 23.59 13.50 -16.98
N ALA A 215 22.48 13.82 -16.29
CA ALA A 215 22.17 13.30 -14.97
C ALA A 215 22.39 11.79 -14.99
N ALA A 216 23.52 11.31 -14.43
CA ALA A 216 23.87 9.91 -14.57
C ALA A 216 22.84 9.08 -13.79
N PRO A 217 22.45 7.89 -14.28
CA PRO A 217 21.60 7.01 -13.50
C PRO A 217 22.31 6.70 -12.18
N VAL A 218 21.57 6.83 -11.09
CA VAL A 218 22.02 6.46 -9.75
C VAL A 218 22.04 4.93 -9.68
N ASP A 219 23.04 4.39 -8.99
CA ASP A 219 23.11 2.95 -8.72
C ASP A 219 21.80 2.44 -8.07
N PRO A 220 21.25 1.30 -8.52
CA PRO A 220 19.99 0.78 -8.01
C PRO A 220 19.95 0.54 -6.50
N GLU A 221 21.06 0.19 -5.84
CA GLU A 221 21.13 0.02 -4.38
C GLU A 221 20.95 1.35 -3.67
N THR A 222 21.60 2.40 -4.18
CA THR A 222 21.50 3.75 -3.62
C THR A 222 20.08 4.30 -3.81
N ALA A 223 19.51 4.13 -5.01
CA ALA A 223 18.14 4.56 -5.28
C ALA A 223 17.12 3.82 -4.38
N ARG A 224 17.33 2.52 -4.13
CA ARG A 224 16.53 1.73 -3.17
C ARG A 224 16.63 2.24 -1.74
N ALA A 225 17.85 2.55 -1.28
CA ALA A 225 18.05 3.09 0.05
C ALA A 225 17.30 4.42 0.25
N VAL A 226 17.35 5.31 -0.74
CA VAL A 226 16.60 6.57 -0.72
C VAL A 226 15.09 6.33 -0.66
N CYS A 227 14.58 5.42 -1.50
CA CYS A 227 13.16 5.05 -1.52
C CYS A 227 12.69 4.47 -0.17
N ALA A 228 13.52 3.61 0.45
CA ALA A 228 13.23 3.03 1.76
C ALA A 228 13.17 4.10 2.86
N ILE A 229 14.11 5.06 2.88
CA ILE A 229 14.10 6.16 3.86
C ILE A 229 12.83 7.00 3.74
N ILE A 230 12.42 7.33 2.51
CA ILE A 230 11.20 8.12 2.26
C ILE A 230 9.96 7.34 2.75
N LEU A 231 9.83 6.05 2.42
CA LEU A 231 8.72 5.21 2.86
C LEU A 231 8.65 5.06 4.37
N VAL A 232 9.78 4.79 5.01
CA VAL A 232 9.88 4.70 6.47
C VAL A 232 9.41 6.00 7.10
N GLY A 233 9.83 7.16 6.55
CA GLY A 233 9.36 8.48 7.00
C GLY A 233 7.85 8.67 6.86
N MET A 234 7.28 8.31 5.71
CA MET A 234 5.84 8.39 5.44
C MET A 234 5.02 7.51 6.40
N PHE A 235 5.40 6.25 6.58
CA PHE A 235 4.67 5.31 7.44
C PHE A 235 4.85 5.62 8.92
N THR A 236 6.06 6.02 9.33
CA THR A 236 6.30 6.50 10.70
C THR A 236 5.43 7.71 11.00
N THR A 237 5.37 8.69 10.09
CA THR A 237 4.54 9.90 10.27
C THR A 237 3.07 9.55 10.40
N ARG A 238 2.56 8.61 9.59
CA ARG A 238 1.19 8.09 9.70
C ARG A 238 0.95 7.44 11.06
N THR A 239 1.84 6.55 11.49
CA THR A 239 1.74 5.87 12.79
C THR A 239 1.75 6.87 13.95
N PHE A 240 2.62 7.88 13.91
CA PHE A 240 2.62 8.95 14.89
C PHE A 240 1.29 9.71 14.91
N LYS A 241 0.74 10.10 13.75
CA LYS A 241 -0.54 10.82 13.68
C LYS A 241 -1.71 9.99 14.23
N ASN A 242 -1.72 8.69 13.99
CA ASN A 242 -2.81 7.80 14.41
C ASN A 242 -2.75 7.44 15.90
N PHE A 243 -1.55 7.28 16.47
CA PHE A 243 -1.38 6.72 17.83
C PHE A 243 -0.81 7.70 18.87
N ALA A 244 -0.16 8.80 18.47
CA ALA A 244 0.37 9.76 19.43
C ALA A 244 -0.71 10.70 20.01
N GLY A 245 -1.96 10.60 19.52
CA GLY A 245 -3.05 11.50 19.87
C GLY A 245 -2.74 12.95 19.45
N PRO A 246 -3.54 13.94 19.90
CA PRO A 246 -3.08 15.32 19.89
C PRO A 246 -1.90 15.40 20.85
N LEU A 247 -0.68 15.21 20.31
CA LEU A 247 0.49 15.85 20.89
C LEU A 247 0.17 17.33 20.83
N VAL A 248 -0.41 17.82 21.93
CA VAL A 248 -0.37 19.21 22.32
C VAL A 248 1.12 19.52 22.41
N PHE A 249 1.72 19.86 21.25
CA PHE A 249 2.76 20.86 21.22
C PHE A 249 2.10 22.04 21.90
N GLY A 250 2.34 22.16 23.20
CA GLY A 250 1.80 23.19 24.04
C GLY A 250 2.30 24.51 23.48
N ALA A 251 1.53 25.10 22.56
CA ALA A 251 1.33 26.52 22.62
C ALA A 251 0.89 26.77 24.08
N PRO A 252 1.67 27.54 24.87
CA PRO A 252 1.27 27.83 26.23
C PRO A 252 -0.14 28.41 26.15
N ALA A 253 -1.07 27.76 26.83
CA ALA A 253 -2.45 28.21 26.90
C ALA A 253 -2.41 29.66 27.39
N GLU A 254 -2.64 30.60 26.48
CA GLU A 254 -2.94 31.97 26.82
C GLU A 254 -4.12 31.91 27.78
N LYS A 255 -3.93 32.44 28.99
CA LYS A 255 -4.96 32.51 30.02
C LYS A 255 -6.10 33.36 29.49
N VAL A 256 -7.04 32.75 28.77
CA VAL A 256 -8.33 33.37 28.44
C VAL A 256 -9.08 33.50 29.76
N GLY A 257 -9.21 34.75 30.19
CA GLY A 257 -9.82 35.13 31.45
C GLY A 257 -11.20 34.52 31.65
N ALA A 258 -11.45 34.13 32.90
CA ALA A 258 -12.73 33.67 33.39
C ALA A 258 -13.84 34.70 33.09
N GLY A 259 -14.61 34.44 32.04
CA GLY A 259 -15.85 35.14 31.71
C GLY A 259 -16.98 34.13 31.67
N SER A 260 -17.56 33.88 32.85
CA SER A 260 -18.77 33.11 33.10
C SER A 260 -19.86 33.34 32.06
N LYS A 261 -20.39 32.26 31.48
CA LYS A 261 -21.83 32.08 31.23
C LYS A 261 -22.17 30.60 30.99
N THR A 262 -22.97 30.11 31.93
CA THR A 262 -23.69 28.84 32.00
C THR A 262 -24.37 28.47 30.68
N VAL A 263 -24.07 27.30 30.13
CA VAL A 263 -24.91 26.63 29.11
C VAL A 263 -25.11 25.18 29.52
N ALA A 264 -26.35 24.75 29.37
CA ALA A 264 -26.99 23.59 29.97
C ALA A 264 -26.28 22.24 29.73
N SER A 265 -26.20 21.47 30.81
CA SER A 265 -25.89 20.05 30.86
C SER A 265 -26.91 19.23 30.07
N TYR A 266 -26.46 18.48 29.06
CA TYR A 266 -27.21 17.35 28.52
C TYR A 266 -27.02 16.13 29.45
N PRO A 267 -28.09 15.37 29.75
CA PRO A 267 -27.97 14.15 30.54
C PRO A 267 -27.23 13.07 29.75
N SER A 268 -26.18 12.54 30.38
CA SER A 268 -25.41 11.38 29.93
C SER A 268 -26.31 10.13 29.88
N PRO A 269 -26.42 9.42 28.74
CA PRO A 269 -27.06 8.12 28.72
C PRO A 269 -26.11 7.10 29.38
N SER A 270 -26.55 6.60 30.53
CA SER A 270 -26.05 5.39 31.16
C SER A 270 -26.17 4.21 30.20
N GLY A 271 -25.10 3.96 29.43
CA GLY A 271 -24.98 2.83 28.51
C GLY A 271 -23.82 1.96 28.94
N LYS A 272 -24.14 0.73 29.33
CA LYS A 272 -23.23 -0.35 29.72
C LYS A 272 -21.99 -0.40 28.82
N GLN A 273 -20.80 -0.43 29.43
CA GLN A 273 -19.57 -0.87 28.76
C GLN A 273 -19.81 -2.28 28.19
N LEU A 274 -20.12 -2.36 26.90
CA LEU A 274 -19.88 -3.58 26.14
C LEU A 274 -18.37 -3.72 26.03
N THR A 275 -17.84 -4.74 26.70
CA THR A 275 -16.50 -5.26 26.46
C THR A 275 -16.33 -5.44 24.95
N ALA A 276 -15.42 -4.66 24.37
CA ALA A 276 -15.01 -4.75 22.98
C ALA A 276 -14.32 -6.12 22.77
N SER A 277 -15.15 -7.12 22.49
CA SER A 277 -14.77 -8.49 22.22
C SER A 277 -14.20 -8.60 20.80
N THR A 278 -12.88 -8.74 20.73
CA THR A 278 -12.10 -9.64 19.84
C THR A 278 -12.28 -9.56 18.32
N ARG A 279 -13.17 -8.74 17.75
CA ARG A 279 -13.42 -8.68 16.28
C ARG A 279 -12.55 -7.69 15.50
N CYS A 280 -11.75 -6.86 16.16
CA CYS A 280 -10.88 -5.86 15.50
C CYS A 280 -9.41 -6.30 15.39
N LYS A 281 -9.11 -7.59 15.23
CA LYS A 281 -7.71 -8.06 15.28
C LYS A 281 -7.00 -8.23 13.94
N MET A 282 -7.69 -8.11 12.80
CA MET A 282 -7.04 -8.27 11.49
C MET A 282 -7.19 -7.08 10.55
N TYR A 283 -8.26 -6.29 10.69
CA TYR A 283 -8.45 -5.06 9.90
C TYR A 283 -7.48 -3.93 10.29
N PHE A 284 -6.85 -4.00 11.47
CA PHE A 284 -6.02 -2.90 12.00
C PHE A 284 -4.54 -2.94 11.60
N LEU A 285 -4.06 -4.05 11.02
CA LEU A 285 -2.71 -4.10 10.44
C LEU A 285 -2.53 -3.12 9.26
N PHE A 286 -3.62 -2.49 8.79
CA PHE A 286 -3.62 -1.48 7.72
C PHE A 286 -4.18 -0.11 8.12
N GLY A 287 -4.34 0.17 9.42
CA GLY A 287 -4.40 1.54 9.93
C GLY A 287 -5.43 2.50 9.28
N TYR A 288 -6.66 2.04 9.01
CA TYR A 288 -7.76 2.91 8.59
C TYR A 288 -8.66 3.25 9.80
N GLN A 289 -8.74 4.54 10.15
CA GLN A 289 -9.78 5.15 10.98
C GLN A 289 -10.59 6.12 10.12
#